data_AF-A0A3D2SZD4-F1
#
_entry.id   AF-A0A3D2SZD4-F1
#
_cell.length_a   1.000
_cell.length_b   1.000
_cell.length_c   1.000
_cell.angle_alpha   90.00
_cell.angle_beta   90.00
_cell.angle_gamma   90.00
#
_symmetry.space_group_name_H-M   'P 1'
#
loop_
_entity.id
_entity.type
_entity.pdbx_description
1 polymer ?
#
loop_
_entity_poly.entity_id
_entity_poly.type
_entity_poly.pdbx_seq_one_letter_code
_entity_poly.pdbx_strand_id
1 'polypeptide(L)'
;ELSGRAFGFWGMGEVRLSESWLVGARLGRSGNPEDLDETAWLFSPTLSWWQSEYVRLRLEYDLLGRSFMDGGEGRLLLQATFAMGPHKHETY
;
A
#
# COMPACT_ATOMS: atom_id res chain seq x y z
N GLU A 1 34.08 -9.18 6.84
CA GLU A 1 32.82 -8.48 6.52
C GLU A 1 31.91 -8.57 7.73
N LEU A 2 31.42 -7.44 8.25
CA LEU A 2 30.48 -7.45 9.37
C LEU A 2 29.06 -7.56 8.79
N SER A 3 28.61 -8.79 8.54
CA SER A 3 27.18 -9.04 8.29
C SER A 3 26.45 -8.90 9.63
N GLY A 4 25.85 -7.74 9.87
CA GLY A 4 24.98 -7.51 11.02
C GLY A 4 23.61 -8.16 10.83
N ARG A 5 22.88 -8.41 11.93
CA ARG A 5 21.47 -8.83 11.84
C ARG A 5 20.60 -7.61 11.54
N ALA A 6 20.04 -7.53 10.34
CA ALA A 6 18.99 -6.58 10.01
C ALA A 6 17.61 -7.07 10.49
N PHE A 7 16.76 -6.13 10.89
CA PHE A 7 15.38 -6.37 11.30
C PHE A 7 14.43 -5.44 10.55
N GLY A 8 13.21 -5.91 10.30
CA GLY A 8 12.17 -5.09 9.71
C GLY A 8 10.79 -5.50 10.19
N PHE A 9 9.86 -4.57 10.10
CA PHE A 9 8.46 -4.78 10.42
C PHE A 9 7.58 -3.94 9.51
N TRP A 10 6.33 -4.37 9.38
CA TRP A 10 5.30 -3.61 8.69
C TRP A 10 3.95 -3.85 9.36
N GLY A 11 3.03 -2.93 9.12
CA GLY A 11 1.65 -3.05 9.54
C GLY A 11 0.74 -2.28 8.61
N MET A 12 -0.52 -2.70 8.52
CA MET A 12 -1.53 -1.95 7.81
C MET A 12 -2.87 -2.00 8.53
N GLY A 13 -3.68 -0.98 8.30
CA GLY A 13 -5.06 -0.93 8.76
C GLY A 13 -5.93 -0.24 7.71
N GLU A 14 -7.18 -0.67 7.61
CA GLU A 14 -8.18 -0.09 6.73
C GLU A 14 -9.51 0.04 7.48
N VAL A 15 -10.20 1.15 7.27
CA VAL A 15 -11.49 1.48 7.87
C VAL A 15 -12.48 1.74 6.75
N ARG A 16 -13.65 1.09 6.85
CA ARG A 16 -14.78 1.35 5.96
C ARG A 16 -15.54 2.58 6.46
N LEU A 17 -15.57 3.63 5.66
CA LEU A 17 -16.26 4.88 5.97
C LEU A 17 -17.72 4.87 5.51
N SER A 18 -18.03 4.11 4.45
CA SER A 18 -19.39 3.86 3.96
C SER A 18 -19.46 2.56 3.18
N GLU A 19 -20.62 2.25 2.59
CA GLU A 19 -20.77 1.08 1.71
C GLU A 19 -19.75 1.06 0.56
N SER A 20 -19.38 2.23 0.04
CA SER A 20 -18.51 2.37 -1.13
C SER A 20 -17.09 2.84 -0.82
N TRP A 21 -16.80 3.37 0.37
CA TRP A 21 -15.51 4.02 0.66
C TRP A 21 -14.72 3.31 1.77
N LEU A 22 -13.44 3.06 1.51
CA LEU A 22 -12.48 2.55 2.48
C LEU A 22 -11.22 3.44 2.48
N VAL A 23 -10.71 3.74 3.66
CA VAL A 23 -9.45 4.47 3.86
C VAL A 23 -8.53 3.60 4.67
N GLY A 24 -7.27 3.51 4.26
CA GLY A 24 -6.29 2.73 5.00
C GLY A 24 -4.91 3.35 4.92
N ALA A 25 -3.99 2.80 5.69
CA ALA A 25 -2.59 3.13 5.57
C ALA A 25 -1.72 1.90 5.86
N ARG A 26 -0.56 1.86 5.21
CA ARG A 26 0.52 0.93 5.52
C ARG A 26 1.73 1.70 6.05
N LEU A 27 2.33 1.14 7.10
CA LEU A 27 3.57 1.60 7.70
C LEU A 27 4.60 0.49 7.60
N GLY A 28 5.86 0.84 7.35
CA GLY A 28 6.97 -0.10 7.28
C GLY A 28 8.27 0.49 7.78
N ARG A 29 9.16 -0.37 8.29
CA ARG A 29 10.53 -0.04 8.63
C ARG A 29 11.44 -1.25 8.41
N SER A 30 12.63 -1.05 7.84
CA SER A 30 13.62 -2.11 7.61
C SER A 30 15.04 -1.58 7.77
N GLY A 31 15.88 -2.28 8.52
CA GLY A 31 17.33 -1.99 8.59
C GLY A 31 18.10 -2.53 7.38
N ASN A 32 19.22 -1.90 7.05
CA ASN A 32 20.14 -2.38 6.02
C ASN A 32 21.12 -3.43 6.62
N PRO A 33 21.24 -4.64 6.05
CA PRO A 33 22.18 -5.67 6.55
C PRO A 33 23.66 -5.36 6.25
N GLU A 34 23.93 -4.47 5.29
CA GLU A 34 25.27 -4.03 4.90
C GLU A 34 25.73 -2.80 5.71
N ASP A 35 24.77 -1.98 6.19
CA ASP A 35 25.00 -0.82 7.04
C ASP A 35 23.93 -0.74 8.14
N LEU A 36 24.31 -1.09 9.37
CA LEU A 36 23.37 -1.14 10.50
C LEU A 36 22.86 0.24 10.95
N ASP A 37 23.50 1.32 10.53
CA ASP A 37 23.06 2.70 10.83
C ASP A 37 22.03 3.20 9.80
N GLU A 38 21.88 2.52 8.65
CA GLU A 38 20.90 2.87 7.62
C GLU A 38 19.57 2.12 7.85
N THR A 39 18.46 2.87 7.82
CA THR A 39 17.11 2.30 7.95
C THR A 39 16.17 2.91 6.92
N ALA A 40 15.39 2.08 6.22
CA ALA A 40 14.29 2.56 5.38
C ALA A 40 12.97 2.60 6.16
N TRP A 41 12.11 3.57 5.84
CA TRP A 41 10.73 3.66 6.33
C TRP A 41 9.75 3.88 5.18
N LEU A 42 8.49 3.48 5.40
CA LEU A 42 7.37 3.67 4.48
C LEU A 42 6.15 4.21 5.23
N PHE A 43 5.51 5.22 4.66
CA PHE A 43 4.12 5.59 4.95
C PHE A 43 3.33 5.60 3.65
N SER A 44 2.23 4.86 3.62
CA SER A 44 1.43 4.64 2.41
C SER A 44 -0.06 4.76 2.71
N PRO A 45 -0.62 5.98 2.69
CA PRO A 45 -2.07 6.19 2.77
C PRO A 45 -2.75 5.71 1.49
N THR A 46 -3.97 5.20 1.67
CA THR A 46 -4.78 4.57 0.62
C THR A 46 -6.22 5.01 0.72
N LEU A 47 -6.84 5.20 -0.44
CA LEU A 47 -8.26 5.51 -0.59
C LEU A 47 -8.85 4.58 -1.64
N SER A 48 -9.80 3.75 -1.23
CA SER A 48 -10.51 2.83 -2.13
C SER A 48 -11.97 3.24 -2.28
N TRP A 49 -12.45 3.23 -3.51
CA TRP A 49 -13.83 3.47 -3.88
C TRP A 49 -14.39 2.31 -4.68
N TRP A 50 -15.49 1.74 -4.20
CA TRP A 50 -16.32 0.79 -4.92
C TRP A 50 -17.44 1.53 -5.64
N GLN A 51 -17.30 1.66 -6.95
CA GLN A 51 -18.35 2.23 -7.80
C GLN A 51 -19.53 1.25 -7.94
N SER A 52 -19.24 -0.05 -7.93
CA SER A 52 -20.19 -1.16 -7.91
C SER A 52 -19.53 -2.38 -7.27
N GLU A 53 -20.26 -3.49 -7.12
CA GLU A 53 -19.69 -4.77 -6.68
C GLU A 53 -18.62 -5.33 -7.66
N TYR A 54 -18.61 -4.83 -8.91
CA TYR A 54 -17.72 -5.29 -9.97
C TYR A 54 -16.52 -4.35 -10.21
N VAL A 55 -16.59 -3.09 -9.76
CA VAL A 55 -15.61 -2.05 -10.10
C VAL A 55 -15.09 -1.37 -8.84
N ARG A 56 -13.78 -1.48 -8.62
CA ARG A 56 -13.05 -0.78 -7.56
C ARG A 56 -11.93 0.08 -8.12
N LEU A 57 -11.87 1.33 -7.67
CA LEU A 57 -10.70 2.20 -7.83
C LEU A 57 -9.95 2.30 -6.50
N ARG A 58 -8.62 2.28 -6.53
CA ARG A 58 -7.75 2.52 -5.37
C ARG A 58 -6.67 3.52 -5.73
N LEU A 59 -6.55 4.56 -4.91
CA LEU A 59 -5.44 5.50 -4.92
C LEU A 59 -4.51 5.18 -3.75
N GLU A 60 -3.22 5.12 -3.99
CA GLU A 60 -2.17 4.88 -2.99
C GLU A 60 -1.02 5.86 -3.22
N TYR A 61 -0.46 6.41 -2.14
CA TYR A 61 0.72 7.26 -2.22
C TYR A 61 1.81 6.71 -1.31
N ASP A 62 2.86 6.11 -1.87
CA ASP A 62 3.99 5.62 -1.11
C ASP A 62 4.99 6.77 -0.86
N LEU A 63 5.23 7.06 0.42
CA LEU A 63 6.31 7.93 0.86
C LEU A 63 7.40 7.08 1.53
N LEU A 64 8.55 6.99 0.86
CA LEU A 64 9.70 6.18 1.26
C LEU A 64 10.86 7.08 1.66
N GLY A 65 11.58 6.73 2.72
CA GLY A 65 12.78 7.47 3.13
C GLY A 65 13.81 6.60 3.82
N ARG A 66 15.07 7.03 3.79
CA ARG A 66 16.22 6.37 4.46
C ARG A 66 16.66 7.08 5.76
N SER A 67 16.16 8.30 5.96
CA SER A 67 16.30 9.10 7.18
C SER A 67 15.08 10.03 7.26
N PHE A 68 14.74 10.54 8.46
CA PHE A 68 13.73 11.59 8.59
C PHE A 68 14.23 12.96 8.11
N MET A 69 15.55 13.12 7.99
CA MET A 69 16.22 14.35 7.58
C MET A 69 16.53 14.40 6.07
N ASP A 70 16.59 13.25 5.40
CA ASP A 70 16.78 13.17 3.96
C ASP A 70 15.42 13.14 3.25
N GLY A 71 15.31 13.88 2.15
CA GLY A 71 14.08 13.96 1.35
C GLY A 71 13.58 12.57 0.95
N GLY A 72 12.29 12.32 1.17
CA GLY A 72 11.66 11.05 0.80
C GLY A 72 11.34 10.96 -0.70
N GLU A 73 11.27 9.74 -1.20
CA GLU A 73 10.75 9.42 -2.54
C GLU A 73 9.24 9.21 -2.46
N GLY A 74 8.49 9.92 -3.31
CA GLY A 74 7.04 9.84 -3.40
C GLY A 74 6.58 9.13 -4.67
N ARG A 75 5.69 8.14 -4.55
CA ARG A 75 5.07 7.45 -5.68
C ARG A 75 3.56 7.42 -5.55
N LEU A 76 2.85 7.94 -6.55
CA LEU A 76 1.40 7.85 -6.64
C LEU A 76 0.99 6.67 -7.53
N LEU A 77 0.07 5.84 -7.06
CA LEU A 77 -0.48 4.71 -7.78
C LEU A 77 -2.00 4.81 -7.85
N LEU A 78 -2.54 4.69 -9.07
CA LEU A 78 -3.96 4.50 -9.32
C LEU A 78 -4.19 3.10 -9.86
N GLN A 79 -5.00 2.30 -9.17
CA GLN A 79 -5.37 0.96 -9.56
C GLN A 79 -6.88 0.88 -9.84
N ALA A 80 -7.24 0.33 -10.99
CA ALA A 80 -8.60 -0.09 -11.29
C ALA A 80 -8.68 -1.63 -11.27
N THR A 81 -9.70 -2.17 -10.59
CA THR A 81 -9.97 -3.60 -10.52
C THR A 81 -11.39 -3.86 -11.03
N PHE A 82 -11.50 -4.76 -12.00
CA PHE A 82 -12.75 -5.21 -12.59
C PHE A 82 -12.94 -6.70 -12.27
N ALA A 83 -14.07 -7.06 -11.66
CA ALA A 83 -14.48 -8.44 -11.52
C ALA A 83 -15.50 -8.75 -12.64
N MET A 84 -15.10 -9.60 -13.58
CA MET A 84 -15.97 -10.09 -14.66
C MET A 84 -15.97 -11.61 -14.60
N GLY A 85 -17.11 -12.20 -14.25
CA GLY A 85 -17.33 -13.64 -14.22
C GLY A 85 -18.22 -14.10 -15.38
N PRO A 86 -18.32 -15.41 -15.66
CA PRO A 86 -19.25 -15.92 -16.66
C PRO A 86 -20.69 -15.58 -16.25
N HIS A 87 -21.31 -14.63 -16.94
CA HIS A 87 -22.73 -14.37 -16.83
C HIS A 87 -23.46 -15.45 -17.64
N LYS A 88 -24.30 -16.25 -16.98
CA LYS A 88 -25.20 -17.18 -17.67
C LYS A 88 -26.14 -16.32 -18.52
N HIS A 89 -25.97 -16.37 -19.84
CA HIS A 89 -27.02 -15.88 -20.73
C HIS A 89 -28.24 -16.78 -20.48
N GLU A 90 -29.30 -16.22 -19.92
CA GLU A 90 -30.59 -16.89 -19.94
C GLU A 90 -31.03 -16.93 -21.40
N THR A 91 -31.21 -18.14 -21.93
CA THR A 91 -31.81 -18.34 -23.25
C THR A 91 -33.26 -17.87 -23.17
N TYR A 92 -33.54 -16.69 -23.72
CA TYR A 92 -34.90 -16.20 -23.99
C TYR A 92 -35.57 -17.00 -25.10
#